data_AF-A0A0C3FPC3-F1
#
_entry.id   AF-A0A0C3FPC3-F1
#
_cell.length_a   1.000
_cell.length_b   1.000
_cell.length_c   1.000
_cell.angle_alpha   90.00
_cell.angle_beta   90.00
_cell.angle_gamma   90.00
#
_symmetry.space_group_name_H-M   'P 1'
#
loop_
_entity.id
_entity.type
_entity.pdbx_description
1 polymer ?
#
loop_
_entity_poly.entity_id
_entity_poly.type
_entity_poly.pdbx_seq_one_letter_code
_entity_poly.pdbx_strand_id
1 'polypeptide(L)'
;MSLATALLLFALLGNGLGVLVNRTIDDQFGDPIARITPTYAPIALWTQGAICQLCGAKPDIHQVFNHTWHDSTYTVQDGQTRNITIPFNGSAIYIFFFTVPKTVYISETHLNITLDGHPAVYSNSKLVSGQHIIMLSTGGNADAVLEFDYAIYSTDDGKQSRLGAIVGGIVGAIVAIFIFILLWFWRRRRRRGRARDEDNPPVVDVNEVSMLKTPLEPISDPDGSQDKKNILRGQLEELSNIQRNSQPGLAG
;
A
#
# COMPACT_ATOMS: atom_id res chain seq x y z
N MET A 1 5.52 32.41 14.08
CA MET A 1 4.57 31.29 14.33
C MET A 1 5.07 30.53 15.55
N SER A 2 4.29 30.43 16.62
CA SER A 2 4.74 29.75 17.83
C SER A 2 4.82 28.24 17.59
N LEU A 3 5.77 27.55 18.23
CA LEU A 3 5.89 26.09 18.17
C LEU A 3 4.58 25.39 18.55
N ALA A 4 3.81 25.99 19.46
CA ALA A 4 2.47 25.54 19.84
C ALA A 4 1.47 25.65 18.68
N THR A 5 1.50 26.72 17.88
CA THR A 5 0.63 26.83 16.69
C THR A 5 0.99 25.81 15.60
N ALA A 6 2.27 25.48 15.42
CA ALA A 6 2.69 24.44 14.47
C ALA A 6 2.29 23.03 14.93
N LEU A 7 2.42 22.70 16.22
CA LEU A 7 1.97 21.44 16.81
C LEU A 7 0.44 21.27 16.76
N LEU A 8 -0.31 22.35 16.99
CA LEU A 8 -1.77 22.35 16.88
C LEU A 8 -2.21 22.13 15.42
N LEU A 9 -1.56 22.76 14.46
CA LEU A 9 -1.81 22.54 13.02
C LEU A 9 -1.46 21.11 12.60
N PHE A 10 -0.38 20.52 13.11
CA PHE A 10 0.01 19.14 12.81
C PHE A 10 -0.93 18.11 13.46
N ALA A 11 -1.47 18.41 14.65
CA ALA A 11 -2.49 17.60 15.31
C ALA A 11 -3.87 17.70 14.62
N LEU A 12 -4.17 18.86 14.00
CA LEU A 12 -5.39 19.07 13.22
C LEU A 12 -5.30 18.51 11.79
N LEU A 13 -4.09 18.22 11.28
CA LEU A 13 -3.85 17.57 9.98
C LEU A 13 -3.95 16.03 10.04
N GLY A 14 -4.64 15.49 11.05
CA GLY A 14 -5.08 14.09 11.09
C GLY A 14 -6.16 13.81 10.03
N ASN A 15 -5.79 13.95 8.76
CA ASN A 15 -6.65 13.53 7.66
C ASN A 15 -6.69 12.00 7.66
N GLY A 16 -7.78 11.44 8.17
CA GLY A 16 -8.10 10.04 8.00
C GLY A 16 -8.37 9.79 6.53
N LEU A 17 -7.34 9.40 5.78
CA LEU A 17 -7.53 8.80 4.46
C LEU A 17 -8.12 7.41 4.71
N GLY A 18 -9.36 7.23 4.25
CA GLY A 18 -9.99 5.92 4.17
C GLY A 18 -9.29 5.04 3.15
N VAL A 19 -9.32 3.73 3.38
CA VAL A 19 -8.66 2.76 2.50
C VAL A 19 -9.67 2.24 1.50
N LEU A 20 -9.33 2.35 0.20
CA LEU A 20 -10.11 1.70 -0.84
C LEU A 20 -9.93 0.18 -0.71
N VAL A 21 -11.02 -0.54 -0.46
CA VAL A 21 -11.05 -2.00 -0.34
C VAL A 21 -11.99 -2.60 -1.38
N ASN A 22 -11.73 -3.84 -1.76
CA ASN A 22 -12.63 -4.62 -2.59
C ASN A 22 -13.60 -5.43 -1.71
N ARG A 23 -14.87 -5.43 -2.08
CA ARG A 23 -15.96 -6.17 -1.43
C ARG A 23 -16.61 -7.08 -2.46
N THR A 24 -16.98 -8.28 -2.04
CA THR A 24 -17.60 -9.28 -2.92
C THR A 24 -19.09 -9.40 -2.60
N ILE A 25 -19.91 -9.43 -3.65
CA ILE A 25 -21.34 -9.74 -3.61
C ILE A 25 -21.50 -11.08 -4.31
N ASP A 26 -21.76 -12.11 -3.52
CA ASP A 26 -22.03 -13.48 -3.98
C ASP A 26 -23.44 -13.60 -4.59
N ASP A 27 -23.64 -14.49 -5.56
CA ASP A 27 -24.93 -14.72 -6.22
C ASP A 27 -26.05 -15.10 -5.23
N GLN A 28 -25.73 -15.85 -4.19
CA GLN A 28 -26.66 -16.46 -3.25
C GLN A 28 -26.63 -15.77 -1.90
N PHE A 29 -25.43 -15.61 -1.35
CA PHE A 29 -25.19 -15.13 0.00
C PHE A 29 -25.02 -13.60 0.07
N GLY A 30 -24.79 -12.95 -1.07
CA GLY A 30 -24.60 -11.51 -1.17
C GLY A 30 -23.33 -11.01 -0.45
N ASP A 31 -23.30 -9.71 -0.16
CA ASP A 31 -22.29 -9.10 0.71
C ASP A 31 -22.76 -9.16 2.18
N PRO A 32 -22.07 -9.90 3.07
CA PRO A 32 -22.47 -10.06 4.47
C PRO A 32 -22.30 -8.79 5.31
N ILE A 33 -21.48 -7.83 4.86
CA ILE A 33 -21.18 -6.57 5.55
C ILE A 33 -22.19 -5.51 5.12
N ALA A 34 -22.37 -5.33 3.82
CA ALA A 34 -23.32 -4.36 3.28
C ALA A 34 -24.78 -4.85 3.37
N ARG A 35 -25.00 -6.15 3.60
CA ARG A 35 -26.32 -6.81 3.59
C ARG A 35 -27.05 -6.64 2.26
N ILE A 36 -26.29 -6.75 1.18
CA ILE A 36 -26.78 -6.62 -0.19
C ILE A 36 -26.80 -8.00 -0.83
N THR A 37 -27.94 -8.41 -1.35
CA THR A 37 -28.07 -9.61 -2.20
C THR A 37 -28.54 -9.21 -3.59
N PRO A 38 -28.06 -9.87 -4.66
CA PRO A 38 -28.60 -9.67 -6.00
C PRO A 38 -30.11 -9.92 -6.04
N THR A 39 -30.83 -9.13 -6.83
CA THR A 39 -32.25 -9.34 -7.09
C THR A 39 -32.45 -9.89 -8.48
N TYR A 40 -33.14 -11.03 -8.57
CA TYR A 40 -33.41 -11.75 -9.80
C TYR A 40 -34.86 -11.56 -10.24
N ALA A 41 -35.07 -11.22 -11.51
CA ALA A 41 -36.40 -11.07 -12.09
C ALA A 41 -36.49 -11.67 -13.50
N PRO A 42 -37.61 -12.32 -13.85
CA PRO A 42 -38.73 -12.72 -12.99
C PRO A 42 -38.31 -13.87 -12.07
N ILE A 43 -38.62 -13.80 -10.77
CA ILE A 43 -38.09 -14.74 -9.77
C ILE A 43 -38.33 -16.22 -10.10
N ALA A 44 -39.45 -16.54 -10.75
CA ALA A 44 -39.81 -17.92 -11.13
C ALA A 44 -38.95 -18.51 -12.27
N LEU A 45 -38.14 -17.68 -12.94
CA LEU A 45 -37.31 -18.07 -14.08
C LEU A 45 -35.81 -18.07 -13.75
N TRP A 46 -35.48 -18.00 -12.47
CA TRP A 46 -34.12 -18.09 -11.95
C TRP A 46 -34.01 -19.26 -10.99
N THR A 47 -32.91 -20.01 -11.07
CA THR A 47 -32.67 -21.17 -10.21
C THR A 47 -31.27 -21.11 -9.64
N GLN A 48 -31.10 -21.55 -8.38
CA GLN A 48 -29.78 -21.80 -7.82
C GLN A 48 -29.15 -23.00 -8.52
N GLY A 49 -28.14 -22.75 -9.33
CA GLY A 49 -27.55 -23.73 -10.23
C GLY A 49 -26.85 -24.87 -9.49
N ALA A 50 -26.27 -24.61 -8.32
CA ALA A 50 -25.58 -25.64 -7.52
C ALA A 50 -26.49 -26.79 -7.07
N ILE A 51 -27.80 -26.56 -6.95
CA ILE A 51 -28.79 -27.58 -6.56
C ILE A 51 -29.69 -28.01 -7.73
N CYS A 52 -29.52 -27.39 -8.89
CA CYS A 52 -30.38 -27.59 -10.04
C CYS A 52 -30.05 -28.90 -10.77
N GLN A 53 -30.98 -29.86 -10.74
CA GLN A 53 -30.79 -31.16 -11.39
C GLN A 53 -31.02 -31.13 -12.91
N LEU A 54 -31.78 -30.14 -13.39
CA LEU A 54 -32.18 -30.02 -14.80
C LEU A 54 -31.39 -28.94 -15.56
N CYS A 55 -30.52 -28.19 -14.88
CA CYS A 55 -29.74 -27.15 -15.48
C CYS A 55 -28.65 -27.73 -16.39
N GLY A 56 -28.46 -27.09 -17.54
CA GLY A 56 -27.44 -27.49 -18.52
C GLY A 56 -26.04 -27.06 -18.11
N ALA A 57 -25.93 -25.93 -17.39
CA ALA A 57 -24.69 -25.42 -16.84
C ALA A 57 -24.16 -26.32 -15.71
N LYS A 58 -22.94 -26.83 -15.90
CA LYS A 58 -22.21 -27.64 -14.91
C LYS A 58 -20.75 -27.20 -14.84
N PRO A 59 -20.46 -26.04 -14.23
CA PRO A 59 -19.09 -25.57 -14.07
C PRO A 59 -18.29 -26.47 -13.13
N ASP A 60 -16.95 -26.37 -13.20
CA ASP A 60 -16.08 -26.92 -12.16
C ASP A 60 -16.31 -26.13 -10.86
N ILE A 61 -16.85 -26.81 -9.84
CA ILE A 61 -17.26 -26.18 -8.59
C ILE A 61 -16.10 -25.46 -7.88
N HIS A 62 -14.86 -25.88 -8.11
CA HIS A 62 -13.68 -25.24 -7.52
C HIS A 62 -13.30 -23.90 -8.16
N GLN A 63 -13.93 -23.54 -9.29
CA GLN A 63 -13.74 -22.27 -9.97
C GLN A 63 -14.89 -21.29 -9.71
N VAL A 64 -15.98 -21.77 -9.12
CA VAL A 64 -17.18 -20.98 -8.79
C VAL A 64 -16.99 -20.36 -7.40
N PHE A 65 -17.24 -19.06 -7.29
CA PHE A 65 -17.11 -18.38 -6.01
C PHE A 65 -18.11 -18.97 -5.01
N ASN A 66 -17.59 -19.39 -3.86
CA ASN A 66 -18.39 -19.97 -2.77
C ASN A 66 -19.27 -21.17 -3.19
N HIS A 67 -18.92 -21.81 -4.30
CA HIS A 67 -19.61 -22.98 -4.86
C HIS A 67 -21.09 -22.73 -5.21
N THR A 68 -21.50 -21.49 -5.52
CA THR A 68 -22.88 -21.14 -5.89
C THR A 68 -22.95 -20.28 -7.15
N TRP A 69 -24.05 -20.41 -7.90
CA TRP A 69 -24.33 -19.54 -9.04
C TRP A 69 -25.83 -19.50 -9.33
N HIS A 70 -26.31 -18.44 -9.97
CA HIS A 70 -27.69 -18.38 -10.46
C HIS A 70 -27.76 -18.60 -11.96
N ASP A 71 -28.51 -19.64 -12.33
CA ASP A 71 -28.80 -20.06 -13.70
C ASP A 71 -30.11 -19.44 -14.16
N SER A 72 -30.09 -18.87 -15.35
CA SER A 72 -31.29 -18.61 -16.12
C SER A 72 -31.05 -18.74 -17.61
N THR A 73 -32.03 -19.32 -18.30
CA THR A 73 -32.10 -19.33 -19.77
C THR A 73 -33.22 -18.40 -20.23
N TYR A 74 -32.89 -17.41 -21.04
CA TYR A 74 -33.85 -16.66 -21.86
C TYR A 74 -34.23 -17.50 -23.09
N THR A 75 -35.53 -17.64 -23.34
CA THR A 75 -36.01 -18.21 -24.61
C THR A 75 -36.84 -17.20 -25.37
N VAL A 76 -36.69 -17.17 -26.68
CA VAL A 76 -37.51 -16.33 -27.56
C VAL A 76 -39.00 -16.66 -27.41
N GLN A 77 -39.32 -17.91 -27.07
CA GLN A 77 -40.68 -18.38 -26.87
C GLN A 77 -41.36 -17.77 -25.64
N ASP A 78 -40.66 -17.63 -24.52
CA ASP A 78 -41.23 -16.99 -23.33
C ASP A 78 -41.22 -15.46 -23.43
N GLY A 79 -40.25 -14.89 -24.15
CA GLY A 79 -40.16 -13.45 -24.42
C GLY A 79 -39.93 -12.58 -23.19
N GLN A 80 -39.64 -13.16 -22.01
CA GLN A 80 -39.43 -12.42 -20.76
C GLN A 80 -37.94 -12.18 -20.55
N THR A 81 -37.49 -10.94 -20.44
CA THR A 81 -36.08 -10.65 -20.16
C THR A 81 -35.66 -11.19 -18.79
N ARG A 82 -34.46 -11.75 -18.68
CA ARG A 82 -33.90 -12.16 -17.38
C ARG A 82 -33.03 -11.04 -16.85
N ASN A 83 -33.33 -10.56 -15.66
CA ASN A 83 -32.68 -9.40 -15.07
C ASN A 83 -32.02 -9.76 -13.73
N ILE A 84 -30.83 -9.22 -13.51
CA ILE A 84 -30.13 -9.17 -12.23
C ILE A 84 -29.96 -7.70 -11.86
N THR A 85 -30.35 -7.31 -10.66
CA THR A 85 -30.16 -5.95 -10.14
C THR A 85 -29.31 -6.01 -8.88
N ILE A 86 -28.20 -5.27 -8.87
CA ILE A 86 -27.25 -5.25 -7.76
C ILE A 86 -27.00 -3.80 -7.37
N PRO A 87 -27.47 -3.34 -6.20
CA PRO A 87 -27.05 -2.07 -5.65
C PRO A 87 -25.62 -2.19 -5.10
N PHE A 88 -24.81 -1.14 -5.20
CA PHE A 88 -23.52 -1.08 -4.53
C PHE A 88 -23.19 0.36 -4.16
N ASN A 89 -22.33 0.54 -3.14
CA ASN A 89 -21.84 1.86 -2.74
C ASN A 89 -20.32 1.89 -2.91
N GLY A 90 -19.84 2.48 -4.01
CA GLY A 90 -18.43 2.39 -4.38
C GLY A 90 -18.07 3.21 -5.61
N SER A 91 -16.86 2.98 -6.11
CA SER A 91 -16.25 3.72 -7.25
C SER A 91 -15.88 2.83 -8.44
N ALA A 92 -16.08 1.52 -8.32
CA ALA A 92 -15.88 0.54 -9.38
C ALA A 92 -16.69 -0.72 -9.07
N ILE A 93 -17.09 -1.46 -10.11
CA ILE A 93 -17.69 -2.78 -10.01
C ILE A 93 -17.20 -3.68 -11.15
N TYR A 94 -16.95 -4.95 -10.82
CA TYR A 94 -16.52 -6.02 -11.72
C TYR A 94 -17.52 -7.16 -11.57
N ILE A 95 -18.03 -7.68 -12.68
CA ILE A 95 -19.05 -8.73 -12.69
C ILE A 95 -18.44 -9.99 -13.31
N PHE A 96 -18.65 -11.12 -12.65
CA PHE A 96 -18.11 -12.41 -13.06
C PHE A 96 -19.26 -13.36 -13.39
N PHE A 97 -19.15 -13.93 -14.57
CA PHE A 97 -20.03 -14.98 -15.09
C PHE A 97 -19.13 -16.12 -15.56
N PHE A 98 -19.65 -17.33 -15.59
CA PHE A 98 -19.00 -18.39 -16.37
C PHE A 98 -19.72 -18.60 -17.68
N THR A 99 -18.96 -19.03 -18.69
CA THR A 99 -19.49 -19.28 -20.03
C THR A 99 -19.78 -20.76 -20.18
N VAL A 100 -20.96 -21.09 -20.71
CA VAL A 100 -21.29 -22.45 -21.11
C VAL A 100 -20.85 -22.71 -22.54
N PRO A 101 -20.40 -23.93 -22.89
CA PRO A 101 -20.13 -24.28 -24.27
C PRO A 101 -21.39 -24.08 -25.11
N LYS A 102 -21.22 -23.58 -26.34
CA LYS A 102 -22.32 -23.49 -27.31
C LYS A 102 -22.90 -24.90 -27.52
N THR A 103 -24.20 -25.05 -27.32
CA THR A 103 -24.92 -26.31 -27.58
C THR A 103 -25.96 -26.09 -28.68
N VAL A 104 -26.68 -27.16 -29.06
CA VAL A 104 -27.79 -27.04 -30.03
C VAL A 104 -28.91 -26.11 -29.53
N TYR A 105 -29.06 -25.98 -28.21
CA TYR A 105 -30.12 -25.20 -27.57
C TYR A 105 -29.68 -23.80 -27.12
N ILE A 106 -28.37 -23.54 -27.06
CA ILE A 106 -27.81 -22.27 -26.60
C ILE A 106 -26.88 -21.78 -27.68
N SER A 107 -27.33 -20.80 -28.48
CA SER A 107 -26.60 -20.35 -29.65
C SER A 107 -25.63 -19.21 -29.34
N GLU A 108 -25.97 -18.34 -28.38
CA GLU A 108 -25.26 -17.08 -28.08
C GLU A 108 -25.46 -16.66 -26.62
N THR A 109 -24.61 -15.74 -26.13
CA THR A 109 -24.80 -15.06 -24.85
C THR A 109 -25.08 -13.59 -25.13
N HIS A 110 -26.30 -13.14 -24.87
CA HIS A 110 -26.68 -11.72 -25.02
C HIS A 110 -26.74 -11.10 -23.64
N LEU A 111 -25.86 -10.13 -23.37
CA LEU A 111 -25.82 -9.43 -22.11
C LEU A 111 -25.91 -7.93 -22.36
N ASN A 112 -26.99 -7.34 -21.89
CA ASN A 112 -27.14 -5.90 -21.77
C ASN A 112 -26.77 -5.49 -20.34
N ILE A 113 -25.92 -4.49 -20.23
CA ILE A 113 -25.43 -3.99 -18.95
C ILE A 113 -25.79 -2.52 -18.88
N THR A 114 -26.47 -2.11 -17.81
CA THR A 114 -26.69 -0.70 -17.51
C THR A 114 -26.18 -0.37 -16.13
N LEU A 115 -25.62 0.83 -16.00
CA LEU A 115 -25.19 1.42 -14.75
C LEU A 115 -25.97 2.69 -14.53
N ASP A 116 -26.73 2.76 -13.43
CA ASP A 116 -27.63 3.86 -13.11
C ASP A 116 -28.62 4.18 -14.24
N GLY A 117 -29.05 3.16 -14.98
CA GLY A 117 -29.97 3.28 -16.12
C GLY A 117 -29.31 3.64 -17.46
N HIS A 118 -27.99 3.84 -17.50
CA HIS A 118 -27.25 4.15 -18.72
C HIS A 118 -26.50 2.92 -19.25
N PRO A 119 -26.45 2.68 -20.57
CA PRO A 119 -25.70 1.56 -21.14
C PRO A 119 -24.23 1.58 -20.71
N ALA A 120 -23.74 0.45 -20.22
CA ALA A 120 -22.40 0.30 -19.67
C ALA A 120 -21.72 -0.94 -20.27
N VAL A 121 -21.14 -0.78 -21.46
CA VAL A 121 -20.35 -1.87 -22.11
C VAL A 121 -18.92 -1.90 -21.56
N TYR A 122 -18.41 -0.73 -21.15
CA TYR A 122 -17.09 -0.51 -20.53
C TYR A 122 -17.09 0.90 -19.91
N SER A 123 -16.83 1.03 -18.61
CA SER A 123 -16.69 2.36 -17.97
C SER A 123 -15.25 2.59 -17.51
N ASN A 124 -14.53 3.47 -18.21
CA ASN A 124 -13.18 3.95 -17.84
C ASN A 124 -13.24 5.22 -16.95
N SER A 125 -14.41 5.80 -16.73
CA SER A 125 -14.59 6.91 -15.80
C SER A 125 -14.70 6.36 -14.39
N LYS A 126 -13.69 6.62 -13.55
CA LYS A 126 -13.72 6.39 -12.10
C LYS A 126 -15.09 6.84 -11.59
N LEU A 127 -15.95 5.90 -11.23
CA LEU A 127 -17.28 6.24 -10.76
C LEU A 127 -17.11 7.13 -9.54
N VAL A 128 -17.91 8.19 -9.46
CA VAL A 128 -17.91 9.03 -8.27
C VAL A 128 -18.33 8.13 -7.12
N SER A 129 -17.47 8.00 -6.11
CA SER A 129 -17.77 7.12 -4.97
C SER A 129 -19.14 7.45 -4.40
N GLY A 130 -20.04 6.48 -4.43
CA GLY A 130 -21.42 6.68 -4.01
C GLY A 130 -22.31 5.50 -4.33
N GLN A 131 -23.61 5.70 -4.11
CA GLN A 131 -24.63 4.70 -4.38
C GLN A 131 -24.87 4.57 -5.88
N HIS A 132 -24.73 3.35 -6.39
CA HIS A 132 -24.97 2.97 -7.77
C HIS A 132 -25.86 1.73 -7.84
N ILE A 133 -26.46 1.50 -9.01
CA ILE A 133 -27.20 0.28 -9.33
C ILE A 133 -26.69 -0.23 -10.68
N ILE A 134 -26.16 -1.45 -10.68
CA ILE A 134 -25.92 -2.17 -11.93
C ILE A 134 -27.11 -3.09 -12.23
N MET A 135 -27.56 -3.06 -13.48
CA MET A 135 -28.57 -3.97 -13.98
C MET A 135 -28.00 -4.74 -15.16
N LEU A 136 -28.09 -6.06 -15.05
CA LEU A 136 -27.66 -7.02 -16.05
C LEU A 136 -28.93 -7.64 -16.63
N SER A 137 -29.06 -7.69 -17.95
CA SER A 137 -30.21 -8.34 -18.57
C SER A 137 -29.87 -9.14 -19.80
N THR A 138 -30.58 -10.25 -19.99
CA THR A 138 -30.55 -11.03 -21.24
C THR A 138 -31.96 -11.11 -21.86
N GLY A 139 -31.98 -11.06 -23.19
CA GLY A 139 -33.17 -11.04 -24.03
C GLY A 139 -32.78 -10.76 -25.49
N GLY A 140 -33.70 -10.91 -26.44
CA GLY A 140 -33.44 -10.59 -27.83
C GLY A 140 -34.11 -11.56 -28.81
N ASN A 141 -33.40 -11.86 -29.91
CA ASN A 141 -33.94 -12.67 -31.01
C ASN A 141 -33.38 -14.10 -31.03
N ALA A 142 -32.62 -14.48 -30.00
CA ALA A 142 -32.03 -15.80 -29.85
C ALA A 142 -32.07 -16.23 -28.38
N ASP A 143 -32.11 -17.55 -28.15
CA ASP A 143 -32.03 -18.12 -26.81
C ASP A 143 -30.64 -17.86 -26.23
N ALA A 144 -30.60 -17.42 -24.98
CA ALA A 144 -29.37 -17.00 -24.33
C ALA A 144 -29.34 -17.45 -22.88
N VAL A 145 -28.17 -17.90 -22.43
CA VAL A 145 -27.95 -18.36 -21.06
C VAL A 145 -27.17 -17.31 -20.28
N LEU A 146 -27.56 -17.12 -19.03
CA LEU A 146 -26.97 -16.18 -18.10
C LEU A 146 -26.65 -16.90 -16.78
N GLU A 147 -25.35 -16.99 -16.49
CA GLU A 147 -24.80 -17.75 -15.36
C GLU A 147 -24.01 -16.81 -14.44
N PHE A 148 -24.69 -16.21 -13.48
CA PHE A 148 -24.07 -15.23 -12.59
C PHE A 148 -23.47 -15.89 -11.35
N ASP A 149 -22.21 -15.57 -11.06
CA ASP A 149 -21.42 -16.15 -9.96
C ASP A 149 -21.19 -15.11 -8.85
N TYR A 150 -20.50 -14.00 -9.15
CA TYR A 150 -20.31 -12.94 -8.16
C TYR A 150 -19.97 -11.59 -8.79
N ALA A 151 -20.01 -10.55 -7.96
CA ALA A 151 -19.51 -9.23 -8.28
C ALA A 151 -18.48 -8.76 -7.26
N ILE A 152 -17.50 -7.97 -7.68
CA ILE A 152 -16.57 -7.25 -6.80
C ILE A 152 -16.76 -5.76 -6.99
N TYR A 153 -16.95 -5.00 -5.92
CA TYR A 153 -16.98 -3.55 -5.97
C TYR A 153 -15.91 -2.92 -5.08
N SER A 154 -15.39 -1.76 -5.49
CA SER A 154 -14.39 -1.01 -4.73
C SER A 154 -15.05 0.09 -3.91
N THR A 155 -14.83 0.12 -2.60
CA THR A 155 -15.45 1.06 -1.66
C THR A 155 -14.45 1.53 -0.62
N ASP A 156 -14.68 2.70 -0.02
CA ASP A 156 -13.90 3.17 1.12
C ASP A 156 -14.43 2.48 2.39
N ASP A 157 -13.56 1.80 3.14
CA ASP A 157 -13.98 1.13 4.38
C ASP A 157 -14.21 2.07 5.57
N GLY A 158 -13.97 3.37 5.39
CA GLY A 158 -14.13 4.42 6.40
C GLY A 158 -13.18 4.25 7.58
N LYS A 159 -12.24 3.30 7.53
CA LYS A 159 -11.29 3.07 8.60
C LYS A 159 -10.08 3.96 8.35
N GLN A 160 -9.71 4.72 9.37
CA GLN A 160 -8.47 5.48 9.32
C GLN A 160 -7.30 4.53 9.14
N SER A 161 -6.53 4.75 8.08
CA SER A 161 -5.26 4.07 7.90
C SER A 161 -4.33 4.37 9.09
N ARG A 162 -3.98 3.33 9.86
CA ARG A 162 -3.02 3.44 10.98
C ARG A 162 -1.61 3.80 10.52
N LEU A 163 -1.34 3.77 9.21
CA LEU A 163 -0.05 4.12 8.63
C LEU A 163 0.36 5.56 8.98
N GLY A 164 -0.58 6.50 9.04
CA GLY A 164 -0.29 7.89 9.42
C GLY A 164 0.26 8.02 10.84
N ALA A 165 -0.29 7.25 11.79
CA ALA A 165 0.17 7.25 13.18
C ALA A 165 1.58 6.62 13.31
N ILE A 166 1.85 5.54 12.58
CA ILE A 166 3.16 4.87 12.57
C ILE A 166 4.24 5.79 11.98
N VAL A 167 3.96 6.41 10.83
CA VAL A 167 4.91 7.32 10.16
C VAL A 167 5.12 8.59 10.99
N GLY A 168 4.07 9.14 11.59
CA GLY A 168 4.16 10.32 12.46
C GLY A 168 5.05 10.10 13.69
N GLY A 169 4.97 8.93 14.32
CA GLY A 169 5.81 8.58 15.47
C GLY A 169 7.31 8.50 15.11
N ILE A 170 7.65 7.88 13.98
CA ILE A 170 9.04 7.71 13.53
C ILE A 170 9.66 9.08 13.18
N VAL A 171 8.94 9.89 12.41
CA VAL A 171 9.43 11.23 12.02
C VAL A 171 9.61 12.11 13.24
N GLY A 172 8.66 12.09 14.19
CA GLY A 172 8.76 12.84 15.45
C GLY A 172 9.97 12.45 16.29
N ALA A 173 10.26 11.15 16.41
CA ALA A 173 11.42 10.66 17.16
C ALA A 173 12.76 11.08 16.52
N ILE A 174 12.87 10.98 15.19
CA ILE A 174 14.08 11.39 14.46
C ILE A 174 14.36 12.89 14.66
N VAL A 175 13.33 13.73 14.57
CA VAL A 175 13.46 15.18 14.80
C VAL A 175 13.86 15.47 16.24
N ALA A 176 13.27 14.79 17.22
CA ALA A 176 13.60 14.97 18.64
C ALA A 176 15.06 14.57 18.95
N ILE A 177 15.55 13.48 18.35
CA ILE A 177 16.95 13.03 18.49
C ILE A 177 17.90 14.08 17.89
N PHE A 178 17.59 14.59 16.70
CA PHE A 178 18.40 15.66 16.08
C PHE A 178 18.48 16.91 16.95
N ILE A 179 17.35 17.36 17.51
CA ILE A 179 17.31 18.51 18.43
C ILE A 179 18.13 18.22 19.69
N PHE A 180 18.01 17.02 20.25
CA PHE A 180 18.78 16.62 21.43
C PHE A 180 20.30 16.66 21.17
N ILE A 181 20.75 16.15 20.02
CA ILE A 181 22.16 16.20 19.60
C ILE A 181 22.63 17.66 19.47
N LEU A 182 21.85 18.52 18.79
CA LEU A 182 22.20 19.94 18.63
C LEU A 182 22.30 20.66 19.99
N LEU A 183 21.36 20.42 20.90
CA LEU A 183 21.39 20.98 22.25
C LEU A 183 22.58 20.47 23.07
N TRP A 184 22.92 19.19 22.93
CA TRP A 184 24.08 18.60 23.60
C TRP A 184 25.39 19.23 23.11
N PHE A 185 25.56 19.37 21.80
CA PHE A 185 26.72 20.06 21.21
C PHE A 185 26.79 21.52 21.63
N TRP A 186 25.66 22.22 21.65
CA TRP A 186 25.59 23.62 22.07
C TRP A 186 25.96 23.79 23.55
N ARG A 187 25.46 22.93 24.44
CA ARG A 187 25.84 22.89 25.85
C ARG A 187 27.32 22.58 26.04
N ARG A 188 27.86 21.61 25.28
CA ARG A 188 29.29 21.26 25.33
C ARG A 188 30.18 22.40 24.87
N ARG A 189 29.78 23.13 23.81
CA ARG A 189 30.52 24.29 23.29
C ARG A 189 30.49 25.46 24.28
N ARG A 190 29.35 25.72 24.94
CA ARG A 190 29.26 26.74 26.00
C ARG A 190 30.12 26.43 27.22
N ARG A 191 30.21 25.17 27.66
CA ARG A 191 31.07 24.78 28.80
C ARG A 191 32.56 25.03 28.53
N ARG A 192 33.01 24.91 27.28
CA ARG A 192 34.41 25.18 26.89
C ARG A 192 34.77 26.66 26.84
N GLY A 193 33.79 27.56 26.74
CA GLY A 193 34.02 29.01 26.68
C GLY A 193 34.22 29.70 28.04
N ARG A 194 34.09 28.98 29.17
CA ARG A 194 34.16 29.55 30.53
C ARG A 194 35.50 29.30 31.26
N ALA A 195 36.47 28.72 30.57
CA ALA A 195 37.79 28.37 31.11
C ALA A 195 38.94 29.22 30.51
N ARG A 196 38.64 30.44 30.03
CA ARG A 196 39.62 31.33 29.36
C ARG A 196 39.63 32.75 29.94
N ASP A 197 39.42 32.89 31.24
CA ASP A 197 39.44 34.20 31.92
C ASP A 197 40.31 34.21 33.20
N GLU A 198 41.12 33.18 33.43
CA GLU A 198 41.95 33.04 34.62
C GLU A 198 43.35 32.54 34.24
N ASP A 199 44.02 33.30 33.39
CA ASP A 199 45.46 33.13 33.12
C ASP A 199 46.07 34.50 32.77
N ASN A 200 46.17 35.37 33.77
CA ASN A 200 47.01 36.56 33.72
C ASN A 200 48.15 36.34 34.72
N PRO A 201 49.38 36.03 34.28
CA PRO A 201 50.48 35.77 35.20
C PRO A 201 50.91 37.07 35.91
N PRO A 202 51.40 36.99 37.15
CA PRO A 202 51.93 38.16 37.86
C PRO A 202 53.18 38.68 37.16
N VAL A 203 53.30 40.01 37.09
CA VAL A 203 54.49 40.70 36.59
C VAL A 203 55.66 40.37 37.51
N VAL A 204 56.62 39.59 37.00
CA VAL A 204 57.89 39.30 37.66
C VAL A 204 58.90 40.36 37.21
N ASP A 205 59.54 41.00 38.18
CA ASP A 205 60.58 42.01 38.02
C ASP A 205 61.82 41.40 37.33
N VAL A 206 62.32 42.06 36.29
CA VAL A 206 63.28 41.51 35.30
C VAL A 206 64.75 41.85 35.65
N ASN A 207 65.01 42.29 36.88
CA ASN A 207 66.34 42.74 37.29
C ASN A 207 67.10 41.74 38.17
N GLU A 208 67.14 40.47 37.79
CA GLU A 208 68.20 39.59 38.26
C GLU A 208 68.40 38.44 37.27
N VAL A 209 69.63 37.95 37.16
CA VAL A 209 70.05 36.87 36.25
C VAL A 209 70.32 37.31 34.81
N SER A 210 71.01 38.43 34.65
CA SER A 210 72.16 38.42 33.74
C SER A 210 73.27 37.63 34.43
N MET A 211 73.69 36.49 33.87
CA MET A 211 74.88 35.67 34.18
C MET A 211 74.53 34.18 34.16
N LEU A 212 74.25 33.63 32.98
CA LEU A 212 74.92 32.40 32.52
C LEU A 212 74.64 32.21 31.02
N LYS A 213 75.66 32.39 30.21
CA LYS A 213 75.65 32.12 28.77
C LYS A 213 76.66 31.01 28.52
N THR A 214 76.22 29.81 28.14
CA THR A 214 77.04 28.77 27.46
C THR A 214 76.16 27.61 26.96
N PRO A 215 76.63 26.75 26.02
CA PRO A 215 76.16 26.73 24.63
C PRO A 215 75.44 25.44 24.19
N LEU A 216 74.89 25.50 22.98
CA LEU A 216 74.07 24.53 22.25
C LEU A 216 74.60 23.08 22.21
N GLU A 217 73.67 22.11 22.29
CA GLU A 217 73.75 20.83 21.57
C GLU A 217 72.38 20.48 20.95
N PRO A 218 72.33 19.85 19.75
CA PRO A 218 71.11 19.59 19.00
C PRO A 218 70.57 18.18 19.28
N ILE A 219 69.27 18.05 19.58
CA ILE A 219 68.62 16.74 19.73
C ILE A 219 67.41 16.66 18.80
N SER A 220 67.47 15.59 18.00
CA SER A 220 66.61 15.16 16.90
C SER A 220 65.16 14.85 17.29
N ASP A 221 64.23 15.30 16.45
CA ASP A 221 62.82 14.88 16.41
C ASP A 221 62.69 13.42 15.90
N PRO A 222 61.89 12.54 16.54
CA PRO A 222 61.42 11.32 15.92
C PRO A 222 60.02 11.52 15.31
N ASP A 223 59.98 11.38 13.99
CA ASP A 223 58.80 11.29 13.14
C ASP A 223 57.95 10.04 13.48
N GLY A 224 56.76 10.26 14.05
CA GLY A 224 55.76 9.23 14.36
C GLY A 224 54.59 9.17 13.38
N SER A 225 54.71 9.77 12.18
CA SER A 225 53.59 9.95 11.25
C SER A 225 53.49 8.84 10.18
N GLN A 226 54.59 8.14 9.90
CA GLN A 226 54.68 7.18 8.79
C GLN A 226 54.06 5.80 9.12
N ASP A 227 54.09 5.36 10.38
CA ASP A 227 53.66 4.01 10.77
C ASP A 227 52.15 3.77 10.64
N LYS A 228 51.33 4.80 10.89
CA LYS A 228 49.86 4.64 10.87
C LYS A 228 49.28 4.51 9.45
N LYS A 229 49.98 5.01 8.42
CA LYS A 229 49.53 4.92 7.02
C LYS A 229 49.78 3.54 6.41
N ASN A 230 50.82 2.84 6.86
CA ASN A 230 51.15 1.51 6.36
C ASN A 230 50.24 0.42 6.95
N ILE A 231 49.80 0.58 8.20
CA ILE A 231 48.86 -0.35 8.84
C ILE A 231 47.47 -0.31 8.18
N LEU A 232 46.98 0.89 7.81
CA LEU A 232 45.68 1.01 7.13
C LEU A 232 45.68 0.44 5.71
N ARG A 233 46.81 0.49 4.99
CA ARG A 233 46.92 -0.11 3.65
C ARG A 233 46.88 -1.63 3.69
N GLY A 234 47.55 -2.25 4.67
CA GLY A 234 47.52 -3.72 4.84
C GLY A 234 46.12 -4.28 5.10
N GLN A 235 45.30 -3.57 5.91
CA GLN A 235 43.94 -4.03 6.23
C GLN A 235 42.94 -3.87 5.07
N LEU A 236 43.16 -2.92 4.15
CA LEU A 236 42.30 -2.72 2.99
C LEU A 236 42.53 -3.76 1.88
N GLU A 237 43.76 -4.28 1.74
CA GLU A 237 44.05 -5.34 0.77
C GLU A 237 43.45 -6.69 1.19
N GLU A 238 43.40 -6.98 2.49
CA GLU A 238 42.84 -8.22 3.04
C GLU A 238 41.32 -8.32 2.84
N LEU A 239 40.58 -7.21 3.00
CA LEU A 239 39.13 -7.17 2.75
C LEU A 239 38.77 -7.28 1.27
N SER A 240 39.63 -6.81 0.37
CA SER A 240 39.40 -6.91 -1.09
C SER A 240 39.56 -8.34 -1.64
N ASN A 241 40.33 -9.19 -0.96
CA ASN A 241 40.52 -10.58 -1.34
C ASN A 241 39.39 -11.49 -0.84
N ILE A 242 38.77 -11.17 0.30
CA ILE A 242 37.65 -11.93 0.85
C ILE A 242 36.39 -11.76 -0.01
N GLN A 243 36.13 -10.58 -0.58
CA GLN A 243 35.00 -10.40 -1.49
C GLN A 243 35.17 -11.09 -2.86
N ARG A 244 36.41 -11.36 -3.29
CA ARG A 244 36.68 -11.96 -4.60
C ARG A 244 36.46 -13.48 -4.65
N ASN A 245 36.51 -14.15 -3.50
CA ASN A 245 36.40 -15.61 -3.39
C ASN A 245 35.01 -16.14 -3.01
N SER A 246 33.98 -15.28 -2.95
CA SER A 246 32.63 -15.69 -2.49
C SER A 246 31.55 -15.77 -3.58
N GLN A 247 31.92 -15.91 -4.87
CA GLN A 247 30.96 -16.25 -5.92
C GLN A 247 31.06 -17.75 -6.30
N PRO A 248 30.08 -18.60 -5.95
CA PRO A 248 29.96 -19.91 -6.57
C PRO A 248 29.41 -19.78 -8.01
N GLY A 249 30.11 -20.41 -8.95
CA GLY A 249 29.75 -20.52 -10.36
C GLY A 249 28.58 -21.46 -10.63
N LEU A 250 27.93 -21.21 -11.77
CA LEU A 250 26.78 -21.93 -12.35
C LEU A 250 27.05 -23.43 -12.59
N ALA A 251 26.01 -24.28 -12.48
CA ALA A 251 25.66 -25.32 -13.46
C ALA A 251 24.43 -26.14 -13.00
N GLY A 252 23.50 -26.42 -13.93
CA GLY A 252 22.45 -27.43 -13.78
C GLY A 252 21.07 -26.95 -14.21
#